data_AF-A0A0W8D3C6-F1
#
_entry.id   AF-A0A0W8D3C6-F1
#
_cell.length_a   1.000
_cell.length_b   1.000
_cell.length_c   1.000
_cell.angle_alpha   90.00
_cell.angle_beta   90.00
_cell.angle_gamma   90.00
#
_symmetry.space_group_name_H-M   'P 1'
#
loop_
_entity.id
_entity.type
_entity.pdbx_description
1 polymer ?
#
loop_
_entity_poly.entity_id
_entity_poly.type
_entity_poly.pdbx_seq_one_letter_code
_entity_poly.pdbx_strand_id
1 'polypeptide(L)'
;MAISKHGYGAIAMITIGTLYNAVAMILPMWTVNSTVNPALTSEIASTNFKAGLMSFCIDSELANSTTTLDHCFYYKFGSGYEDLKAINETVWTKYSEYATCEGYSKAGDVSDAERLAYATVLATAAGMDATQFDKFLDKSCSMLGMGTMTFGGMSMSNGLMAIIAIVGAITCRKGDKKWVGGGFFLAGVAAFAAMLTFVLWLVQAGPLGEKDDTSLKTAFFLMIIAMLHYPLAMFMFWKHLQLEAGKNGSSMA
;
A
#
# COMPACT_ATOMS: atom_id res chain seq x y z
N MET A 1 -14.89 -29.51 23.82
CA MET A 1 -15.50 -29.42 22.47
C MET A 1 -14.43 -28.99 21.48
N ALA A 2 -14.19 -29.80 20.44
CA ALA A 2 -13.05 -29.64 19.53
C ALA A 2 -13.36 -28.65 18.38
N ILE A 3 -12.41 -27.76 18.12
CA ILE A 3 -12.42 -26.86 16.96
C ILE A 3 -12.36 -27.72 15.69
N SER A 4 -13.30 -27.51 14.76
CA SER A 4 -13.29 -28.26 13.48
C SER A 4 -12.13 -27.81 12.59
N LYS A 5 -11.74 -28.64 11.60
CA LYS A 5 -10.75 -28.24 10.59
C LYS A 5 -11.07 -26.90 9.91
N HIS A 6 -12.35 -26.60 9.74
CA HIS A 6 -12.81 -25.33 9.17
C HIS A 6 -12.64 -24.16 10.14
N GLY A 7 -12.73 -24.38 11.45
CA GLY A 7 -12.44 -23.36 12.46
C GLY A 7 -10.96 -22.97 12.47
N TYR A 8 -10.07 -23.97 12.47
CA TYR A 8 -8.63 -23.72 12.30
C TYR A 8 -8.31 -23.06 10.95
N GLY A 9 -8.95 -23.53 9.87
CA GLY A 9 -8.82 -22.93 8.55
C GLY A 9 -9.25 -21.46 8.53
N ALA A 10 -10.39 -21.12 9.16
CA ALA A 10 -10.86 -19.75 9.25
C ALA A 10 -9.82 -18.84 9.93
N ILE A 11 -9.30 -19.25 11.09
CA ILE A 11 -8.26 -18.52 11.85
C ILE A 11 -6.99 -18.34 10.99
N ALA A 12 -6.53 -19.40 10.34
CA ALA A 12 -5.34 -19.33 9.48
C ALA A 12 -5.53 -18.34 8.33
N MET A 13 -6.66 -18.43 7.62
CA MET A 13 -6.93 -17.57 6.46
C MET A 13 -7.06 -16.10 6.86
N ILE A 14 -7.78 -15.77 7.93
CA ILE A 14 -7.91 -14.38 8.37
C ILE A 14 -6.56 -13.82 8.84
N THR A 15 -5.72 -14.65 9.46
CA THR A 15 -4.39 -14.25 9.92
C THR A 15 -3.46 -13.99 8.75
N ILE A 16 -3.38 -14.91 7.78
CA ILE A 16 -2.57 -14.75 6.57
C ILE A 16 -3.02 -13.51 5.79
N GLY A 17 -4.32 -13.34 5.57
CA GLY A 17 -4.85 -12.19 4.86
C GLY A 17 -4.50 -10.86 5.54
N THR A 18 -4.64 -10.79 6.86
CA THR A 18 -4.30 -9.58 7.63
C THR A 18 -2.80 -9.29 7.62
N LEU A 19 -1.96 -10.32 7.79
CA LEU A 19 -0.50 -10.17 7.76
C LEU A 19 0.00 -9.70 6.40
N TYR A 20 -0.48 -10.32 5.31
CA TYR A 20 -0.07 -9.93 3.95
C TYR A 20 -0.56 -8.54 3.60
N ASN A 21 -1.74 -8.14 4.08
CA ASN A 21 -2.20 -6.77 3.94
C ASN A 21 -1.29 -5.78 4.69
N ALA A 22 -0.92 -6.07 5.94
CA ALA A 22 0.00 -5.23 6.71
C ALA A 22 1.36 -5.08 6.03
N VAL A 23 1.92 -6.19 5.52
CA VAL A 23 3.17 -6.20 4.76
C VAL A 23 3.03 -5.40 3.46
N ALA A 24 1.93 -5.58 2.72
CA ALA A 24 1.66 -4.82 1.50
C ALA A 24 1.56 -3.32 1.79
N MET A 25 0.97 -2.91 2.91
CA MET A 25 0.85 -1.50 3.28
C MET A 25 2.22 -0.83 3.51
N ILE A 26 3.16 -1.56 4.10
CA ILE A 26 4.48 -1.04 4.50
C ILE A 26 5.49 -1.10 3.36
N LEU A 27 5.47 -2.16 2.55
CA LEU A 27 6.48 -2.35 1.51
C LEU A 27 6.24 -1.41 0.31
N PRO A 28 7.25 -0.62 -0.08
CA PRO A 28 7.15 0.29 -1.23
C PRO A 28 7.28 -0.46 -2.57
N MET A 29 6.81 -1.70 -2.67
CA MET A 29 6.98 -2.59 -3.84
C MET A 29 5.65 -2.91 -4.52
N TRP A 30 4.79 -1.91 -4.64
CA TRP A 30 3.56 -2.05 -5.40
C TRP A 30 3.82 -1.86 -6.89
N THR A 31 4.58 -0.82 -7.22
CA THR A 31 5.05 -0.51 -8.57
C THR A 31 6.55 -0.29 -8.51
N VAL A 32 7.32 -0.82 -9.46
CA VAL A 32 8.76 -0.56 -9.55
C VAL A 32 9.18 -0.20 -10.96
N ASN A 33 10.28 0.53 -11.07
CA ASN A 33 11.01 0.82 -12.30
C ASN A 33 12.49 0.50 -12.09
N SER A 34 13.14 -0.14 -13.06
CA SER A 34 14.59 -0.38 -13.09
C SER A 34 15.28 0.17 -14.34
N THR A 35 14.55 0.95 -15.13
CA THR A 35 14.93 1.41 -16.46
C THR A 35 14.97 2.93 -16.44
N VAL A 36 16.15 3.48 -16.73
CA VAL A 36 16.34 4.94 -16.81
C VAL A 36 15.64 5.44 -18.07
N ASN A 37 14.84 6.50 -17.92
CA ASN A 37 14.24 7.17 -19.06
C ASN A 37 15.35 7.60 -20.06
N PRO A 38 15.23 7.32 -21.37
CA PRO A 38 16.28 7.62 -22.34
C PRO A 38 16.77 9.07 -22.32
N ALA A 39 15.89 10.02 -21.99
CA ALA A 39 16.22 11.44 -21.89
C ALA A 39 17.15 11.78 -20.72
N LEU A 40 17.26 10.91 -19.71
CA LEU A 40 18.04 11.12 -18.48
C LEU A 40 19.31 10.28 -18.40
N THR A 41 19.65 9.52 -19.45
CA THR A 41 20.84 8.64 -19.46
C THR A 41 22.18 9.38 -19.31
N SER A 42 22.22 10.68 -19.60
CA SER A 42 23.39 11.54 -19.34
C SER A 42 23.50 12.03 -17.88
N GLU A 43 22.41 11.94 -17.12
CA GLU A 43 22.29 12.41 -15.74
C GLU A 43 22.30 11.25 -14.75
N ILE A 44 21.63 10.14 -15.10
CA ILE A 44 21.44 8.95 -14.26
C ILE A 44 21.99 7.73 -15.00
N ALA A 45 22.94 7.03 -14.37
CA ALA A 45 23.53 5.80 -14.91
C ALA A 45 22.63 4.58 -14.67
N SER A 46 22.00 4.50 -13.49
CA SER A 46 21.13 3.39 -13.10
C SER A 46 20.05 3.90 -12.15
N THR A 47 18.89 3.23 -12.14
CA THR A 47 17.78 3.54 -11.22
C THR A 47 17.05 2.28 -10.80
N ASN A 48 16.52 2.29 -9.59
CA ASN A 48 15.65 1.27 -9.00
C ASN A 48 14.58 1.96 -8.15
N PHE A 49 13.62 2.56 -8.84
CA PHE A 49 12.49 3.22 -8.22
C PHE A 49 11.46 2.19 -7.73
N LYS A 50 10.95 2.40 -6.52
CA LYS A 50 9.95 1.53 -5.90
C LYS A 50 8.88 2.39 -5.23
N ALA A 51 7.61 2.25 -5.61
CA ALA A 51 6.50 2.96 -5.01
C ALA A 51 5.55 2.00 -4.28
N GLY A 52 5.05 2.44 -3.12
CA GLY A 52 3.93 1.80 -2.41
C GLY A 52 2.97 2.83 -1.82
N LEU A 53 2.12 2.38 -0.90
CA LEU A 53 0.99 3.17 -0.42
C LEU A 53 1.39 4.38 0.43
N MET A 54 2.46 4.24 1.23
CA MET A 54 2.89 5.27 2.19
C MET A 54 4.12 6.07 1.73
N SER A 55 4.90 5.50 0.82
CA SER A 55 6.16 6.06 0.37
C SER A 55 6.54 5.56 -1.03
N PHE A 56 7.52 6.22 -1.61
CA PHE A 56 8.33 5.70 -2.69
C PHE A 56 9.81 5.78 -2.30
N CYS A 57 10.62 4.90 -2.84
CA CYS A 57 12.06 4.87 -2.64
C CYS A 57 12.75 5.02 -3.99
N ILE A 58 13.85 5.76 -3.96
CA ILE A 58 14.74 6.00 -5.08
C ILE A 58 16.08 5.40 -4.68
N ASP A 59 16.61 4.57 -5.56
CA ASP A 59 17.96 4.00 -5.48
C ASP A 59 18.57 4.20 -6.87
N SER A 60 19.37 5.24 -7.05
CA SER A 60 19.92 5.63 -8.35
C SER A 60 21.37 6.12 -8.26
N GLU A 61 22.09 5.97 -9.36
CA GLU A 61 23.48 6.41 -9.48
C GLU A 61 23.56 7.56 -10.49
N LEU A 62 24.17 8.68 -10.09
CA LEU A 62 24.40 9.81 -11.01
C LEU A 62 25.51 9.46 -12.01
N ALA A 63 25.27 9.70 -13.30
CA ALA A 63 26.19 9.29 -14.37
C ALA A 63 27.60 9.93 -14.30
N ASN A 64 27.69 11.15 -13.78
CA ASN A 64 28.93 11.93 -13.72
C ASN A 64 29.49 12.10 -12.30
N SER A 65 29.03 11.31 -11.34
CA SER A 65 29.53 11.38 -9.96
C SER A 65 29.56 10.00 -9.31
N THR A 66 30.28 9.87 -8.20
CA THR A 66 30.19 8.67 -7.35
C THR A 66 29.00 8.74 -6.39
N THR A 67 28.08 9.69 -6.58
CA THR A 67 26.93 9.92 -5.69
C THR A 67 25.82 8.92 -6.01
N THR A 68 25.47 8.14 -5.00
CA THR A 68 24.33 7.24 -5.00
C THR A 68 23.18 7.92 -4.25
N LEU A 69 22.02 8.05 -4.88
CA LEU A 69 20.80 8.52 -4.24
C LEU A 69 20.03 7.31 -3.73
N ASP A 70 20.06 7.05 -2.43
CA ASP A 70 19.31 5.97 -1.78
C ASP A 70 18.45 6.53 -0.66
N HIS A 71 17.18 6.81 -0.98
CA HIS A 71 16.26 7.38 0.01
C HIS A 71 14.80 7.01 -0.24
N CYS A 72 14.07 6.83 0.86
CA CYS A 72 12.64 6.62 0.86
C CYS A 72 11.89 7.88 1.28
N PHE A 73 11.08 8.40 0.36
CA PHE A 73 10.22 9.55 0.54
C PHE A 73 8.83 9.13 0.99
N TYR A 74 8.43 9.58 2.17
CA TYR A 74 7.07 9.38 2.65
C TYR A 74 6.17 10.50 2.13
N TYR A 75 4.99 10.15 1.59
CA TYR A 75 4.09 11.14 1.02
C TYR A 75 3.67 12.20 2.04
N LYS A 76 3.44 11.80 3.29
CA LYS A 76 2.86 12.65 4.35
C LYS A 76 3.74 12.82 5.57
N PHE A 77 4.90 12.19 5.60
CA PHE A 77 5.86 12.32 6.69
C PHE A 77 7.13 12.99 6.17
N GLY A 78 7.72 13.87 6.95
CA GLY A 78 8.95 14.56 6.58
C GLY A 78 10.07 13.56 6.33
N SER A 79 10.70 13.66 5.17
CA SER A 79 11.82 12.80 4.76
C SER A 79 12.82 13.63 3.96
N GLY A 80 13.31 14.71 4.55
CA GLY A 80 14.32 15.57 3.93
C GLY A 80 15.55 14.74 3.53
N TYR A 81 16.11 15.04 2.36
CA TYR A 81 17.25 14.30 1.81
C TYR A 81 18.20 15.23 1.08
N GLU A 82 19.29 15.62 1.74
CA GLU A 82 20.19 16.68 1.28
C GLU A 82 20.87 16.38 -0.06
N ASP A 83 21.10 15.11 -0.39
CA ASP A 83 21.83 14.71 -1.59
C ASP A 83 21.09 15.07 -2.89
N LEU A 84 19.78 15.33 -2.84
CA LEU A 84 19.03 15.85 -4.00
C LEU A 84 19.39 17.29 -4.38
N LYS A 85 20.13 18.02 -3.54
CA LYS A 85 20.72 19.30 -3.93
C LYS A 85 21.67 19.17 -5.12
N ALA A 86 22.27 17.99 -5.33
CA ALA A 86 23.10 17.70 -6.49
C ALA A 86 22.34 17.78 -7.83
N ILE A 87 21.01 17.61 -7.81
CA ILE A 87 20.14 17.76 -9.00
C ILE A 87 19.69 19.21 -9.14
N ASN A 88 19.11 19.78 -8.08
CA ASN A 88 18.69 21.19 -8.10
C ASN A 88 18.66 21.79 -6.69
N GLU A 89 19.74 22.45 -6.32
CA GLU A 89 19.90 23.08 -5.00
C GLU A 89 18.81 24.12 -4.71
N THR A 90 18.41 24.93 -5.70
CA THR A 90 17.48 26.04 -5.50
C THR A 90 16.08 25.54 -5.16
N VAL A 91 15.56 24.59 -5.93
CA VAL A 91 14.23 24.01 -5.69
C VAL A 91 14.26 23.17 -4.42
N TRP A 92 15.29 22.33 -4.26
CA TRP A 92 15.32 21.40 -3.15
C TRP A 92 15.45 22.11 -1.81
N THR A 93 16.31 23.13 -1.68
CA THR A 93 16.48 23.89 -0.43
C THR A 93 15.19 24.58 0.04
N LYS A 94 14.29 24.94 -0.87
CA LYS A 94 13.00 25.55 -0.51
C LYS A 94 11.99 24.57 0.08
N TYR A 95 12.04 23.31 -0.35
CA TYR A 95 10.95 22.35 -0.12
C TYR A 95 11.37 21.08 0.62
N SER A 96 12.67 20.81 0.78
CA SER A 96 13.20 19.57 1.36
C SER A 96 12.84 19.37 2.83
N GLU A 97 12.50 20.43 3.55
CA GLU A 97 12.08 20.36 4.95
C GLU A 97 10.66 19.78 5.12
N TYR A 98 9.85 19.77 4.06
CA TYR A 98 8.47 19.31 4.09
C TYR A 98 8.33 17.83 3.73
N ALA A 99 7.23 17.22 4.16
CA ALA A 99 6.80 15.94 3.61
C ALA A 99 6.55 16.07 2.11
N THR A 100 6.69 14.99 1.32
CA THR A 100 6.68 15.10 -0.14
C THR A 100 5.44 15.79 -0.68
N CYS A 101 4.26 15.46 -0.16
CA CYS A 101 3.01 16.07 -0.60
C CYS A 101 2.78 17.48 -0.06
N GLU A 102 3.36 17.82 1.09
CA GLU A 102 3.34 19.20 1.58
C GLU A 102 4.27 20.08 0.74
N GLY A 103 5.49 19.61 0.44
CA GLY A 103 6.42 20.30 -0.48
C GLY A 103 5.81 20.47 -1.87
N TYR A 104 5.18 19.42 -2.41
CA TYR A 104 4.46 19.46 -3.68
C TYR A 104 3.31 20.48 -3.68
N SER A 105 2.51 20.51 -2.61
CA SER A 105 1.41 21.46 -2.45
C SER A 105 1.91 22.90 -2.36
N LYS A 106 2.92 23.16 -1.53
CA LYS A 106 3.50 24.51 -1.36
C LYS A 106 4.15 25.03 -2.63
N ALA A 107 4.78 24.17 -3.42
CA ALA A 107 5.27 24.53 -4.75
C ALA A 107 4.10 24.88 -5.70
N GLY A 108 3.00 24.12 -5.63
CA GLY A 108 1.75 24.41 -6.36
C GLY A 108 1.08 25.72 -5.98
N ASP A 109 1.15 26.12 -4.71
CA ASP A 109 0.62 27.41 -4.25
C ASP A 109 1.36 28.61 -4.86
N VAL A 110 2.62 28.42 -5.30
CA VAL A 110 3.39 29.43 -6.03
C VAL A 110 2.99 29.46 -7.50
N SER A 111 3.11 28.31 -8.20
CA SER A 111 2.64 28.14 -9.58
C SER A 111 2.72 26.68 -10.03
N ASP A 112 2.00 26.34 -11.12
CA ASP A 112 2.14 25.02 -11.77
C ASP A 112 3.58 24.75 -12.24
N ALA A 113 4.33 25.80 -12.62
CA ALA A 113 5.72 25.66 -13.06
C ALA A 113 6.66 25.32 -11.90
N GLU A 114 6.47 25.94 -10.72
CA GLU A 114 7.26 25.64 -9.52
C GLU A 114 6.96 24.22 -9.01
N ARG A 115 5.69 23.80 -9.07
CA ARG A 115 5.27 22.42 -8.75
C ARG A 115 5.93 21.41 -9.68
N LEU A 116 5.92 21.66 -10.98
CA LEU A 116 6.59 20.81 -11.96
C LEU A 116 8.10 20.79 -11.73
N ALA A 117 8.71 21.93 -11.36
CA ALA A 117 10.14 21.97 -11.03
C ALA A 117 10.47 21.07 -9.82
N TYR A 118 9.64 21.10 -8.77
CA TYR A 118 9.76 20.19 -7.63
C TYR A 118 9.60 18.72 -8.03
N ALA A 119 8.57 18.39 -8.82
CA ALA A 119 8.36 17.05 -9.32
C ALA A 119 9.52 16.57 -10.22
N THR A 120 10.11 17.48 -11.00
CA THR A 120 11.25 17.20 -11.89
C THR A 120 12.47 16.77 -11.10
N VAL A 121 12.76 17.39 -9.95
CA VAL A 121 13.90 16.96 -9.10
C VAL A 121 13.74 15.50 -8.67
N LEU A 122 12.55 15.14 -8.19
CA LEU A 122 12.24 13.77 -7.76
C LEU A 122 12.21 12.79 -8.95
N ALA A 123 11.69 13.21 -10.09
CA ALA A 123 11.63 12.40 -11.30
C ALA A 123 13.02 12.13 -11.86
N THR A 124 13.89 13.15 -11.94
CA THR A 124 15.28 13.01 -12.34
C THR A 124 16.00 12.05 -11.40
N ALA A 125 15.84 12.20 -10.08
CA ALA A 125 16.41 11.27 -9.11
C ALA A 125 15.91 9.83 -9.33
N ALA A 126 14.63 9.66 -9.63
CA ALA A 126 14.03 8.35 -9.94
C ALA A 126 14.37 7.84 -11.35
N GLY A 127 15.02 8.63 -12.20
CA GLY A 127 15.27 8.30 -13.61
C GLY A 127 13.98 8.21 -14.45
N MET A 128 12.96 9.01 -14.15
CA MET A 128 11.61 8.94 -14.74
C MET A 128 11.22 10.23 -15.49
N ASP A 129 10.23 10.14 -16.38
CA ASP A 129 9.66 11.31 -17.08
C ASP A 129 9.00 12.26 -16.06
N ALA A 130 9.47 13.51 -16.02
CA ALA A 130 8.99 14.50 -15.07
C ALA A 130 7.47 14.77 -15.16
N THR A 131 6.88 14.69 -16.35
CA THR A 131 5.44 14.93 -16.53
C THR A 131 4.59 13.73 -16.09
N GLN A 132 5.11 12.51 -16.22
CA GLN A 132 4.46 11.31 -15.69
C GLN A 132 4.57 11.26 -14.16
N PHE A 133 5.75 11.59 -13.64
CA PHE A 133 5.99 11.64 -12.21
C PHE A 133 5.15 12.74 -11.53
N ASP A 134 5.02 13.93 -12.14
CA ASP A 134 4.14 14.99 -11.65
C ASP A 134 2.68 14.53 -11.56
N LYS A 135 2.15 13.88 -12.60
CA LYS A 135 0.79 13.31 -12.57
C LYS A 135 0.62 12.21 -11.50
N PHE A 136 1.67 11.42 -11.27
CA PHE A 136 1.67 10.43 -10.21
C PHE A 136 1.65 11.08 -8.82
N LEU A 137 2.45 12.12 -8.60
CA LEU A 137 2.46 12.89 -7.36
C LEU A 137 1.13 13.61 -7.15
N ASP A 138 0.55 14.25 -8.16
CA ASP A 138 -0.78 14.89 -8.08
C ASP A 138 -1.84 13.90 -7.56
N LYS A 139 -1.87 12.69 -8.13
CA LYS A 139 -2.78 11.63 -7.65
C LYS A 139 -2.42 11.12 -6.25
N SER A 140 -1.14 10.96 -5.94
CA SER A 140 -0.67 10.45 -4.64
C SER A 140 -0.89 11.44 -3.49
N CYS A 141 -0.82 12.75 -3.80
CA CYS A 141 -0.95 13.83 -2.84
C CYS A 141 -2.37 14.39 -2.73
N SER A 142 -3.25 14.05 -3.67
CA SER A 142 -4.67 14.39 -3.61
C SER A 142 -5.48 13.42 -2.73
N MET A 143 -6.80 13.62 -2.74
CA MET A 143 -7.76 12.75 -2.06
C MET A 143 -7.66 11.28 -2.51
N LEU A 144 -7.20 11.04 -3.73
CA LEU A 144 -7.03 9.68 -4.25
C LEU A 144 -5.98 8.91 -3.45
N GLY A 145 -4.74 9.42 -3.35
CA GLY A 145 -3.70 8.77 -2.56
C GLY A 145 -4.01 8.73 -1.06
N MET A 146 -4.66 9.77 -0.52
CA MET A 146 -5.18 9.72 0.85
C MET A 146 -6.18 8.56 1.03
N GLY A 147 -7.09 8.38 0.07
CA GLY A 147 -8.04 7.29 0.01
C GLY A 147 -7.34 5.95 -0.02
N THR A 148 -6.40 5.75 -0.95
CA THR A 148 -5.62 4.51 -1.09
C THR A 148 -4.99 4.09 0.24
N MET A 149 -4.28 5.00 0.91
CA MET A 149 -3.65 4.74 2.20
C MET A 149 -4.67 4.44 3.31
N THR A 150 -5.78 5.20 3.34
CA THR A 150 -6.82 5.06 4.38
C THR A 150 -7.56 3.74 4.26
N PHE A 151 -7.93 3.32 3.04
CA PHE A 151 -8.54 2.02 2.81
C PHE A 151 -7.57 0.86 3.15
N GLY A 152 -6.27 1.02 2.86
CA GLY A 152 -5.26 0.02 3.24
C GLY A 152 -5.19 -0.17 4.76
N GLY A 153 -5.10 0.94 5.50
CA GLY A 153 -5.10 0.94 6.97
C GLY A 153 -6.41 0.45 7.59
N MET A 154 -7.56 0.81 7.01
CA MET A 154 -8.86 0.28 7.43
C MET A 154 -8.95 -1.23 7.22
N SER A 155 -8.45 -1.75 6.09
CA SER A 155 -8.44 -3.18 5.85
C SER A 155 -7.60 -3.93 6.90
N MET A 156 -6.42 -3.41 7.23
CA MET A 156 -5.52 -4.02 8.21
C MET A 156 -6.13 -4.04 9.62
N SER A 157 -6.63 -2.88 10.07
CA SER A 157 -7.23 -2.75 11.40
C SER A 157 -8.50 -3.59 11.57
N ASN A 158 -9.39 -3.60 10.57
CA ASN A 158 -10.58 -4.46 10.59
C ASN A 158 -10.22 -5.95 10.50
N GLY A 159 -9.17 -6.31 9.74
CA GLY A 159 -8.63 -7.67 9.69
C GLY A 159 -8.19 -8.16 11.07
N LEU A 160 -7.43 -7.34 11.80
CA LEU A 160 -7.01 -7.65 13.17
C LEU A 160 -8.21 -7.83 14.11
N MET A 161 -9.19 -6.93 14.04
CA MET A 161 -10.40 -7.04 14.86
C MET A 161 -11.23 -8.27 14.49
N ALA A 162 -11.26 -8.65 13.21
CA ALA A 162 -11.92 -9.86 12.74
C ALA A 162 -11.23 -11.13 13.29
N ILE A 163 -9.89 -11.16 13.38
CA ILE A 163 -9.15 -12.26 14.02
C ILE A 163 -9.64 -12.42 15.46
N ILE A 164 -9.64 -11.34 16.23
CA ILE A 164 -10.07 -11.35 17.64
C ILE A 164 -11.51 -11.84 17.75
N ALA A 165 -12.41 -11.32 16.91
CA ALA A 165 -13.82 -11.68 16.91
C ALA A 165 -14.04 -13.17 16.57
N ILE A 166 -13.38 -13.68 15.52
CA ILE A 166 -13.51 -15.08 15.07
C ILE A 166 -12.90 -16.03 16.10
N VAL A 167 -11.70 -15.74 16.61
CA VAL A 167 -11.07 -16.55 17.67
C VAL A 167 -11.96 -16.58 18.91
N GLY A 168 -12.46 -15.43 19.35
CA GLY A 168 -13.39 -15.33 20.47
C GLY A 168 -14.67 -16.14 20.25
N ALA A 169 -15.27 -16.05 19.06
CA ALA A 169 -16.47 -16.81 18.69
C ALA A 169 -16.26 -18.33 18.64
N ILE A 170 -15.05 -18.81 18.33
CA ILE A 170 -14.71 -20.24 18.27
C ILE A 170 -14.32 -20.79 19.66
N THR A 171 -13.68 -19.97 20.50
CA THR A 171 -13.03 -20.43 21.73
C THR A 171 -13.80 -20.05 22.99
N CYS A 172 -13.76 -18.77 23.37
CA CYS A 172 -14.21 -18.26 24.67
C CYS A 172 -15.70 -17.88 24.71
N ARG A 173 -16.29 -17.56 23.56
CA ARG A 173 -17.67 -17.02 23.41
C ARG A 173 -18.43 -17.79 22.34
N LYS A 174 -18.42 -19.12 22.46
CA LYS A 174 -18.93 -20.07 21.46
C LYS A 174 -20.33 -19.73 20.98
N GLY A 175 -20.44 -19.42 19.68
CA GLY A 175 -21.71 -19.11 19.03
C GLY A 175 -22.40 -17.85 19.53
N ASP A 176 -21.72 -17.00 20.33
CA ASP A 176 -22.28 -15.72 20.73
C ASP A 176 -22.53 -14.86 19.49
N LYS A 177 -23.78 -14.44 19.31
CA LYS A 177 -24.25 -13.75 18.10
C LYS A 177 -23.47 -12.45 17.83
N LYS A 178 -22.99 -11.76 18.87
CA LYS A 178 -22.23 -10.51 18.70
C LYS A 178 -20.83 -10.80 18.16
N TRP A 179 -20.16 -11.83 18.68
CA TRP A 179 -18.82 -12.23 18.23
C TRP A 179 -18.86 -12.82 16.82
N VAL A 180 -19.86 -13.66 16.54
CA VAL A 180 -20.08 -14.21 15.20
C VAL A 180 -20.39 -13.11 14.19
N GLY A 181 -21.37 -12.24 14.50
CA GLY A 181 -21.76 -11.14 13.61
C GLY A 181 -20.62 -10.14 13.40
N GLY A 182 -19.90 -9.79 14.48
CA GLY A 182 -18.72 -8.93 14.42
C GLY A 182 -17.62 -9.52 13.54
N GLY A 183 -17.34 -10.83 13.66
CA GLY A 183 -16.35 -11.52 12.84
C GLY A 183 -16.65 -11.42 11.34
N PHE A 184 -17.90 -11.67 10.93
CA PHE A 184 -18.31 -11.52 9.53
C PHE A 184 -18.27 -10.06 9.05
N PHE A 185 -18.80 -9.14 9.85
CA PHE A 185 -18.84 -7.73 9.49
C PHE A 185 -17.42 -7.16 9.30
N LEU A 186 -16.53 -7.38 10.27
CA LEU A 186 -15.16 -6.88 10.24
C LEU A 186 -14.34 -7.51 9.11
N ALA A 187 -14.46 -8.83 8.88
CA ALA A 187 -13.80 -9.49 7.76
C ALA A 187 -14.34 -8.99 6.41
N GLY A 188 -15.64 -8.72 6.30
CA GLY A 188 -16.26 -8.17 5.11
C GLY A 188 -15.79 -6.74 4.80
N VAL A 189 -15.75 -5.86 5.81
CA VAL A 189 -15.20 -4.51 5.69
C VAL A 189 -13.72 -4.56 5.32
N ALA A 190 -12.95 -5.48 5.92
CA ALA A 190 -11.54 -5.67 5.59
C ALA A 190 -11.33 -6.06 4.12
N ALA A 191 -12.13 -7.00 3.62
CA ALA A 191 -12.10 -7.42 2.22
C ALA A 191 -12.43 -6.25 1.26
N PHE A 192 -13.50 -5.51 1.57
CA PHE A 192 -13.95 -4.40 0.76
C PHE A 192 -12.92 -3.26 0.72
N ALA A 193 -12.35 -2.90 1.87
CA ALA A 193 -11.32 -1.88 1.97
C ALA A 193 -10.03 -2.29 1.24
N ALA A 194 -9.63 -3.57 1.30
CA ALA A 194 -8.49 -4.06 0.51
C ALA A 194 -8.74 -3.93 -1.00
N MET A 195 -9.96 -4.25 -1.46
CA MET A 195 -10.37 -4.06 -2.85
C MET A 195 -10.35 -2.60 -3.30
N LEU A 196 -10.84 -1.69 -2.48
CA LEU A 196 -10.76 -0.26 -2.79
C LEU A 196 -9.31 0.22 -2.86
N THR A 197 -8.46 -0.21 -1.92
CA THR A 197 -7.02 0.09 -1.93
C THR A 197 -6.38 -0.35 -3.25
N PHE A 198 -6.68 -1.58 -3.68
CA PHE A 198 -6.18 -2.15 -4.93
C PHE A 198 -6.60 -1.32 -6.16
N VAL A 199 -7.90 -1.01 -6.28
CA VAL A 199 -8.43 -0.25 -7.43
C VAL A 199 -7.87 1.17 -7.46
N LEU A 200 -7.82 1.84 -6.30
CA LEU A 200 -7.29 3.20 -6.22
C LEU A 200 -5.79 3.24 -6.55
N TRP A 201 -5.02 2.24 -6.14
CA TRP A 201 -3.60 2.15 -6.52
C TRP A 201 -3.40 2.09 -8.03
N LEU A 202 -4.20 1.30 -8.76
CA LEU A 202 -4.10 1.22 -10.22
C LEU A 202 -4.33 2.58 -10.89
N VAL A 203 -5.27 3.37 -10.36
CA VAL A 203 -5.50 4.73 -10.86
C VAL A 203 -4.36 5.68 -10.44
N GLN A 204 -3.86 5.54 -9.21
CA GLN A 204 -2.75 6.33 -8.65
C GLN A 204 -1.47 6.14 -9.46
N ALA A 205 -1.05 4.89 -9.66
CA ALA A 205 0.20 4.51 -10.32
C ALA A 205 0.11 4.51 -11.86
N GLY A 206 -1.09 4.54 -12.44
CA GLY A 206 -1.31 4.53 -13.89
C GLY A 206 -0.43 5.47 -14.72
N PRO A 207 -0.16 6.72 -14.30
CA PRO A 207 0.71 7.63 -15.04
C PRO A 207 2.14 7.13 -15.25
N LEU A 208 2.66 6.27 -14.36
CA LEU A 208 4.04 5.77 -14.41
C LEU A 208 4.23 4.68 -15.50
N GLY A 209 3.17 4.08 -16.04
CA GLY A 209 3.26 2.90 -16.90
C GLY A 209 3.58 3.17 -18.39
N GLU A 210 3.39 4.40 -18.87
CA GLU A 210 3.32 4.64 -20.32
C GLU A 210 4.68 4.98 -20.96
N LYS A 211 5.62 5.57 -20.22
CA LYS A 211 6.98 5.87 -20.71
C LYS A 211 8.11 5.34 -19.85
N ASP A 212 7.84 4.99 -18.61
CA ASP A 212 8.87 4.65 -17.63
C ASP A 212 8.91 3.15 -17.28
N ASP A 213 8.39 2.28 -18.15
CA ASP A 213 8.49 0.80 -18.05
C ASP A 213 8.19 0.22 -16.65
N THR A 214 7.18 0.79 -15.98
CA THR A 214 6.87 0.40 -14.61
C THR A 214 6.06 -0.89 -14.53
N SER A 215 6.41 -1.75 -13.57
CA SER A 215 5.78 -3.06 -13.38
C SER A 215 5.23 -3.25 -11.96
N LEU A 216 4.12 -3.98 -11.87
CA LEU A 216 3.51 -4.37 -10.59
C LEU A 216 4.35 -5.45 -9.92
N LYS A 217 4.58 -5.33 -8.60
CA LYS A 217 5.49 -6.22 -7.85
C LYS A 217 4.87 -6.79 -6.57
N THR A 218 5.73 -7.37 -5.73
CA THR A 218 5.41 -8.20 -4.57
C THR A 218 4.28 -7.66 -3.70
N ALA A 219 4.31 -6.38 -3.31
CA ALA A 219 3.29 -5.83 -2.41
C ALA A 219 1.89 -5.78 -3.06
N PHE A 220 1.84 -5.53 -4.37
CA PHE A 220 0.59 -5.57 -5.14
C PHE A 220 -0.01 -6.98 -5.16
N PHE A 221 0.80 -8.02 -5.39
CA PHE A 221 0.33 -9.40 -5.37
C PHE A 221 -0.04 -9.88 -3.96
N LEU A 222 0.68 -9.45 -2.92
CA LEU A 222 0.32 -9.71 -1.54
C LEU A 222 -1.07 -9.15 -1.19
N MET A 223 -1.41 -7.96 -1.71
CA MET A 223 -2.76 -7.40 -1.55
C MET A 223 -3.82 -8.28 -2.22
N ILE A 224 -3.57 -8.82 -3.43
CA ILE A 224 -4.50 -9.76 -4.08
C ILE A 224 -4.72 -11.00 -3.22
N ILE A 225 -3.64 -11.56 -2.70
CA ILE A 225 -3.73 -12.73 -1.82
C ILE A 225 -4.54 -12.37 -0.58
N ALA A 226 -4.27 -11.23 0.05
CA ALA A 226 -5.02 -10.76 1.22
C ALA A 226 -6.52 -10.60 0.93
N MET A 227 -6.89 -9.96 -0.19
CA MET A 227 -8.27 -9.78 -0.64
C MET A 227 -9.02 -11.11 -0.76
N LEU A 228 -8.37 -12.17 -1.25
CA LEU A 228 -8.99 -13.49 -1.41
C LEU A 228 -9.11 -14.27 -0.09
N HIS A 229 -8.20 -14.02 0.86
CA HIS A 229 -8.19 -14.72 2.13
C HIS A 229 -9.31 -14.27 3.08
N TYR A 230 -9.75 -13.01 3.02
CA TYR A 230 -10.86 -12.54 3.85
C TYR A 230 -12.20 -13.27 3.53
N PRO A 231 -12.67 -13.37 2.27
CA PRO A 231 -13.86 -14.17 1.93
C PRO A 231 -13.70 -15.64 2.26
N LEU A 232 -12.51 -16.21 2.04
CA LEU A 232 -12.25 -17.61 2.34
C LEU A 232 -12.34 -17.89 3.84
N ALA A 233 -11.81 -16.99 4.67
CA ALA A 233 -11.95 -17.05 6.12
C ALA A 233 -13.40 -17.01 6.57
N MET A 234 -14.21 -16.10 6.00
CA MET A 234 -15.65 -16.03 6.27
C MET A 234 -16.37 -17.32 5.88
N PHE A 235 -16.07 -17.88 4.71
CA PHE A 235 -16.66 -19.15 4.26
C PHE A 235 -16.32 -20.31 5.20
N MET A 236 -15.05 -20.43 5.59
CA MET A 236 -14.61 -21.47 6.52
C MET A 236 -15.22 -21.28 7.92
N PHE A 237 -15.32 -20.04 8.38
CA PHE A 237 -15.97 -19.73 9.65
C PHE A 237 -17.45 -20.11 9.64
N TRP A 238 -18.17 -19.76 8.57
CA TRP A 238 -19.55 -20.19 8.36
C TRP A 238 -19.71 -21.72 8.36
N LYS A 239 -18.82 -22.45 7.66
CA LYS A 239 -18.82 -23.92 7.68
C LYS A 239 -18.55 -24.49 9.08
N HIS A 240 -17.66 -23.87 9.86
CA HIS A 240 -17.43 -24.26 11.25
C HIS A 240 -18.71 -24.14 12.09
N LEU A 241 -19.39 -22.99 12.01
CA LEU A 241 -20.64 -22.73 12.76
C LEU A 241 -21.78 -23.70 12.39
N GLN A 242 -21.92 -24.04 11.11
CA GLN A 242 -22.92 -25.03 10.66
C GLN A 242 -22.67 -26.43 11.26
N LEU A 243 -21.41 -26.86 11.33
CA LEU A 243 -21.05 -28.14 11.93
C LEU A 243 -21.25 -28.16 13.44
N GLU A 244 -21.07 -27.03 14.13
CA GLU A 244 -21.38 -26.91 15.56
C GLU A 244 -22.89 -26.96 15.81
N ALA A 245 -23.68 -26.24 15.01
CA ALA A 245 -25.14 -26.25 15.12
C ALA A 245 -25.73 -27.64 14.90
N GLY A 246 -25.24 -28.38 13.89
CA GLY A 246 -25.66 -29.75 13.61
C GLY A 246 -25.35 -30.73 14.75
N LYS A 247 -24.20 -30.57 15.43
CA LYS A 247 -23.82 -31.40 16.58
C LYS A 247 -24.65 -31.13 17.83
N ASN A 248 -25.03 -29.87 18.06
CA ASN A 248 -25.86 -29.52 19.20
C ASN A 248 -27.32 -29.98 19.00
N GLY A 249 -27.81 -30.01 17.76
CA GLY A 249 -29.13 -30.56 17.42
C GLY A 249 -29.24 -32.08 17.57
N SER A 250 -28.15 -32.83 17.34
CA SER A 250 -28.13 -34.29 17.50
C SER A 250 -27.94 -34.78 18.94
N SER A 251 -27.54 -33.90 19.87
CA SER A 251 -27.33 -34.25 21.29
C SER A 251 -28.58 -34.09 22.16
N MET A 252 -29.68 -33.60 21.59
CA MET A 252 -30.97 -33.42 22.28
C MET A 252 -32.04 -34.43 21.82
N ALA A 253 -31.64 -35.45 21.04
CA ALA A 253 -32.50 -36.54 20.58
C ALA A 253 -32.16 -37.84 21.31
#